data_AF-A0A7X8YID3-F1
#
_entry.id   AF-A0A7X8YID3-F1
#
_cell.length_a   1.000
_cell.length_b   1.000
_cell.length_c   1.000
_cell.angle_alpha   90.00
_cell.angle_beta   90.00
_cell.angle_gamma   90.00
#
_symmetry.space_group_name_H-M   'P 1'
#
loop_
_entity.id
_entity.type
_entity.pdbx_description
1 polymer ?
#
loop_
_entity_poly.entity_id
_entity_poly.type
_entity_poly.pdbx_seq_one_letter_code
_entity_poly.pdbx_strand_id
1 'polypeptide(L)' 'MEDKSFSITLKCLFCDCDLEGDTEHELASGDMIKCQECGESNDYDALIEVATEEGEALVSEYTHSEIEKMLKKAFK' A
#
# COMPACT_ATOMS: atom_id res chain seq x y z
N MET A 1 9.91 -12.17 -17.65
CA MET A 1 8.82 -11.83 -16.72
C MET A 1 8.54 -10.37 -16.96
N GLU A 2 7.28 -9.98 -17.20
CA GLU A 2 6.95 -8.56 -17.29
C GLU A 2 7.29 -7.91 -15.95
N ASP A 3 7.96 -6.75 -15.97
CA ASP A 3 8.22 -5.97 -14.76
C ASP A 3 6.88 -5.47 -14.22
N LYS A 4 6.32 -6.22 -13.26
CA LYS A 4 5.05 -5.87 -12.65
C LYS A 4 5.30 -4.93 -11.48
N SER A 5 4.79 -3.71 -11.59
CA SER A 5 4.79 -2.74 -10.51
C SER A 5 3.54 -2.90 -9.64
N PHE A 6 3.71 -2.67 -8.35
CA PHE A 6 2.63 -2.56 -7.37
C PHE A 6 2.73 -1.18 -6.72
N SER A 7 1.58 -0.60 -6.41
CA SER A 7 1.46 0.68 -5.74
C SER A 7 0.38 0.58 -4.67
N ILE A 8 0.57 1.30 -3.58
CA ILE A 8 -0.34 1.32 -2.44
C ILE A 8 -0.65 2.78 -2.15
N THR A 9 -1.91 3.03 -1.84
CA THR A 9 -2.38 4.35 -1.40
C THR A 9 -2.38 4.36 0.11
N LEU A 10 -1.73 5.35 0.71
CA LEU A 10 -1.79 5.53 2.17
C LEU A 10 -3.20 5.97 2.57
N LYS A 11 -3.72 5.36 3.64
CA LYS A 11 -5.05 5.66 4.19
C LYS A 11 -4.94 6.21 5.60
N CYS A 12 -5.87 7.09 5.94
CA CYS A 12 -6.00 7.62 7.28
C CYS A 12 -6.28 6.47 8.26
N LEU A 13 -5.46 6.35 9.30
CA LEU A 13 -5.56 5.33 10.34
C LEU A 13 -6.83 5.45 11.20
N PHE A 14 -7.57 6.54 11.07
CA PHE A 14 -8.74 6.87 11.90
C PHE A 14 -10.06 6.79 11.14
N CYS A 15 -10.07 7.08 9.84
CA CYS A 15 -11.30 7.15 9.05
C CYS A 15 -11.21 6.47 7.68
N ASP A 16 -10.10 5.78 7.40
CA ASP A 16 -9.85 4.97 6.21
C ASP A 16 -9.94 5.70 4.85
N CYS A 17 -10.03 7.04 4.86
CA CYS A 17 -9.98 7.80 3.61
C CYS A 17 -8.55 7.84 3.07
N ASP A 18 -8.41 7.96 1.76
CA ASP A 18 -7.10 8.14 1.13
C ASP A 18 -6.46 9.44 1.63
N LEU A 19 -5.16 9.39 1.93
CA LEU A 19 -4.38 10.56 2.30
C LEU A 19 -3.76 11.17 1.05
N GLU A 20 -3.97 12.48 0.87
CA GLU A 20 -3.26 13.23 -0.16
C GLU A 20 -1.89 13.66 0.38
N GLY A 21 -0.83 13.39 -0.39
CA GLY A 21 0.52 13.83 -0.07
C GLY A 21 0.76 15.30 -0.41
N ASP A 22 1.65 15.95 0.33
CA ASP A 22 2.22 17.23 -0.09
C ASP A 22 3.16 16.99 -1.29
N THR A 23 2.98 17.73 -2.38
CA THR A 23 3.84 17.63 -3.57
C THR A 23 5.13 18.43 -3.45
N GLU A 24 5.26 19.28 -2.43
CA GLU A 24 6.40 20.17 -2.25
C GLU A 24 7.45 19.62 -1.28
N HIS A 25 7.09 18.64 -0.45
CA HIS A 25 7.97 18.07 0.57
C HIS A 25 7.98 16.53 0.51
N GLU A 26 9.16 15.94 0.49
CA GLU A 26 9.31 14.51 0.73
C GLU A 26 9.05 14.21 2.21
N LEU A 27 8.16 13.25 2.46
CA LEU A 27 7.83 12.77 3.80
C LEU A 27 8.94 11.85 4.32
N ALA A 28 9.23 11.97 5.61
CA ALA A 28 10.23 11.19 6.31
C ALA A 28 9.74 10.68 7.67
N SER A 29 10.48 9.72 8.24
CA SER A 29 10.22 9.20 9.58
C SER A 29 10.13 10.32 10.63
N GLY A 30 9.12 10.23 11.49
CA GLY A 30 8.75 11.26 12.46
C GLY A 30 7.82 12.37 11.94
N ASP A 31 7.48 12.41 10.65
CA ASP A 31 6.50 13.35 10.13
C ASP A 31 5.06 12.96 10.50
N MET A 32 4.19 13.97 10.58
CA MET A 32 2.76 13.80 10.79
C MET A 32 1.98 14.28 9.57
N ILE A 33 1.13 13.42 9.02
CA ILE A 33 0.24 13.73 7.90
C ILE A 33 -1.15 14.02 8.43
N LYS A 34 -1.62 15.25 8.24
CA LYS A 34 -2.97 15.62 8.61
C LYS A 34 -3.97 15.11 7.58
N CYS A 35 -4.95 14.35 8.02
CA CYS A 35 -6.06 13.90 7.18
C CYS A 35 -6.94 15.08 6.75
N GLN A 36 -7.24 15.14 5.46
CA GLN A 36 -8.05 16.18 4.83
C GLN A 36 -9.54 16.07 5.22
N GLU A 37 -10.00 14.86 5.53
CA GLU A 37 -11.40 14.55 5.83
C GLU A 37 -11.74 14.67 7.33
N CYS A 38 -11.02 13.93 8.20
CA CYS A 38 -11.32 13.92 9.63
C CYS A 38 -10.46 14.90 10.46
N GLY A 39 -9.40 15.45 9.88
CA GLY A 39 -8.51 16.40 10.55
C GLY A 39 -7.51 15.77 11.53
N GLU A 40 -7.56 14.46 11.75
CA GLU A 40 -6.61 13.73 12.60
C GLU A 40 -5.20 13.71 12.00
N SER A 41 -4.19 13.65 12.88
CA SER A 41 -2.78 13.55 12.48
C SER A 41 -2.34 12.10 12.47
N ASN A 42 -1.90 11.62 11.31
CA ASN A 42 -1.42 10.28 11.09
C ASN A 42 0.11 10.27 11.18
N ASP A 43 0.65 9.36 11.98
CA ASP A 43 2.09 9.16 12.09
C ASP A 43 2.61 8.47 10.82
N TYR A 44 3.62 9.07 10.17
CA TYR A 44 4.15 8.55 8.92
C TYR A 44 4.74 7.14 9.08
N ASP A 45 5.46 6.88 10.17
CA ASP A 45 6.08 5.56 10.39
C ASP A 45 5.03 4.48 10.52
N ALA A 46 3.94 4.74 11.24
CA ALA A 46 2.78 3.85 11.33
C ALA A 46 2.09 3.63 9.98
N LEU A 47 1.94 4.68 9.15
CA LEU A 47 1.37 4.55 7.80
C LEU A 47 2.22 3.66 6.90
N ILE A 48 3.55 3.81 6.96
CA ILE A 48 4.48 3.00 6.18
C ILE A 48 4.47 1.54 6.65
N GLU A 49 4.37 1.28 7.95
CA GLU A 49 4.22 -0.08 8.48
C GLU A 49 2.98 -0.78 7.89
N VAL A 50 1.81 -0.15 7.99
CA VAL A 50 0.56 -0.68 7.43
C VAL A 50 0.65 -0.86 5.92
N ALA A 51 1.18 0.14 5.19
CA ALA A 51 1.34 0.03 3.74
C ALA A 51 2.31 -1.08 3.34
N THR A 52 3.37 -1.34 4.12
CA THR A 52 4.29 -2.45 3.85
C THR A 52 3.57 -3.79 3.97
N GLU A 53 2.78 -3.99 5.01
CA GLU A 53 1.99 -5.21 5.21
C GLU A 53 0.98 -5.43 4.07
N GLU A 54 0.25 -4.38 3.66
CA GLU A 54 -0.67 -4.46 2.53
C GLU A 54 0.06 -4.82 1.22
N GLY A 55 1.27 -4.29 1.03
CA GLY A 55 2.09 -4.55 -0.14
C GLY A 55 2.56 -5.99 -0.23
N GLU A 56 3.04 -6.53 0.88
CA GLU A 56 3.44 -7.93 0.97
C GLU A 56 2.25 -8.86 0.68
N ALA A 57 1.06 -8.54 1.21
CA ALA A 57 -0.15 -9.29 0.94
C ALA A 57 -0.53 -9.27 -0.56
N LEU A 58 -0.49 -8.10 -1.20
CA LEU A 58 -0.79 -7.95 -2.63
C LEU A 58 0.18 -8.75 -3.52
N VAL A 59 1.48 -8.70 -3.20
CA VAL A 59 2.50 -9.46 -3.94
C VAL A 59 2.28 -10.97 -3.71
N SER A 60 2.05 -11.40 -2.48
CA SER A 60 1.78 -12.80 -2.16
C SER A 60 0.56 -13.33 -2.91
N GLU A 61 -0.56 -12.61 -2.88
CA GLU A 61 -1.77 -12.99 -3.60
C GLU A 61 -1.54 -13.09 -5.10
N TYR A 62 -0.81 -12.13 -5.68
CA TYR A 62 -0.45 -12.18 -7.09
C TYR A 62 0.38 -13.43 -7.42
N THR A 63 1.43 -13.72 -6.66
CA THR A 63 2.29 -14.90 -6.91
C THR A 63 1.49 -16.20 -6.81
N HIS A 64 0.61 -16.34 -5.82
CA HIS A 64 -0.29 -17.48 -5.71
C HIS A 64 -1.20 -17.60 -6.94
N SER A 65 -1.79 -16.50 -7.39
CA SER A 65 -2.66 -16.49 -8.58
C SER A 65 -1.92 -16.92 -9.86
N GLU A 66 -0.66 -16.53 -10.01
CA GLU A 66 0.15 -16.91 -11.17
C GLU A 66 0.54 -18.38 -11.13
N ILE A 67 0.93 -18.90 -9.95
CA ILE A 67 1.21 -20.33 -9.76
C ILE A 67 -0.04 -21.16 -10.10
N GLU A 68 -1.21 -20.77 -9.60
CA GLU A 68 -2.47 -21.44 -9.94
C GLU A 68 -2.74 -21.44 -11.44
N LYS A 69 -2.55 -20.31 -12.12
CA LYS A 69 -2.73 -20.20 -13.57
C LYS A 69 -1.76 -21.11 -14.32
N MET A 70 -0.50 -21.19 -13.89
CA MET A 70 0.51 -22.06 -14.49
C MET A 70 0.14 -23.53 -14.30
N LEU A 71 -0.26 -23.94 -13.10
CA LEU A 71 -0.71 -25.31 -12.82
C LEU A 71 -1.94 -25.67 -13.66
N LYS A 72 -2.96 -24.82 -13.69
CA LYS A 72 -4.17 -25.03 -14.51
C LYS A 72 -3.86 -25.17 -16.01
N LYS A 73 -2.84 -24.46 -16.52
CA LYS A 73 -2.37 -24.59 -17.91
C LYS A 73 -1.57 -25.87 -18.15
N ALA A 74 -0.81 -26.34 -17.15
CA ALA A 74 0.01 -27.56 -17.28
C ALA A 74 -0.81 -28.84 -17.24
N PHE A 75 -1.97 -28.83 -16.57
CA PHE A 75 -2.89 -29.97 -16.44
C PHE A 75 -4.11 -29.90 -17.38
N LYS A 76 -4.07 -29.06 -18.43
CA LYS A 76 -5.09 -28.95 -19.47
C LYS A 76 -4.48 -29.26 -20.83
#